data_AF-A0A2G9MS95-F1
#
_entry.id   AF-A0A2G9MS95-F1
#
_cell.length_a   1.000
_cell.length_b   1.000
_cell.length_c   1.000
_cell.angle_alpha   90.00
_cell.angle_beta   90.00
_cell.angle_gamma   90.00
#
_symmetry.space_group_name_H-M   'P 1'
#
loop_
_entity.id
_entity.type
_entity.pdbx_description
1 polymer ?
#
loop_
_entity_poly.entity_id
_entity_poly.type
_entity_poly.pdbx_seq_one_letter_code
_entity_poly.pdbx_strand_id
1 'polypeptide(L)'
;MNEKVKNKMGELLVKDREIVVPGQIIAKGLDFLPSHGTYRLNDDVIANRLGMLSVEGKVIRTIPMSGRYIPQRNDTIIGKVADILMSGWLFDINAPYTAVLPLKDASFDFIAKGADLTKYFNLEDYAVVKVTNVTSQNLVDISVKGPGLKRLRGGRIIYANSHKVPRIIGKKGSMVSMVKRATDCKIVVGQNGVIWLEGSPEMEVIAISAIKKIEQESHISGLTDRVKEFLEKATGKPVVLEEFDDQRNDQYNNHENNNGNNHDGNYDDQDHSTDFDNSKYAQKGEQNE
;
A
#
# COMPACT_ATOMS: atom_id res chain seq x y z
N MET A 1 41.02 20.93 -30.12
CA MET A 1 39.80 21.76 -30.06
C MET A 1 38.94 21.15 -28.95
N ASN A 2 39.24 21.51 -27.69
CA ASN A 2 38.61 20.92 -26.51
C ASN A 2 37.46 21.83 -26.08
N GLU A 3 36.27 21.61 -26.64
CA GLU A 3 35.06 22.09 -26.01
C GLU A 3 34.86 21.29 -24.71
N LYS A 4 35.18 21.93 -23.59
CA LYS A 4 34.74 21.51 -22.28
C LYS A 4 33.22 21.33 -22.35
N VAL A 5 32.76 20.08 -22.31
CA VAL A 5 31.37 19.75 -21.98
C VAL A 5 31.13 20.34 -20.60
N LYS A 6 30.59 21.56 -20.56
CA LYS A 6 30.04 22.15 -19.34
C LYS A 6 28.94 21.18 -18.92
N ASN A 7 29.21 20.40 -17.88
CA ASN A 7 28.20 19.60 -17.22
C ASN A 7 27.10 20.58 -16.79
N LYS A 8 26.02 20.64 -17.56
CA LYS A 8 24.93 21.60 -17.35
C LYS A 8 24.17 21.07 -16.13
N MET A 9 24.57 21.54 -14.94
CA MET A 9 23.91 21.19 -13.69
C MET A 9 22.42 21.44 -13.85
N GLY A 10 21.61 20.43 -13.53
CA GLY A 10 20.17 20.56 -13.58
C GLY A 10 19.69 21.69 -12.68
N GLU A 11 18.64 22.38 -13.13
CA GLU A 11 17.97 23.46 -12.40
C GLU A 11 16.58 23.03 -11.98
N LEU A 12 16.26 23.15 -10.69
CA LEU A 12 14.91 22.95 -10.19
C LEU A 12 14.14 24.28 -10.29
N LEU A 13 13.06 24.30 -11.08
CA LEU A 13 12.26 25.50 -11.33
C LEU A 13 11.13 25.69 -10.33
N VAL A 14 10.67 24.61 -9.70
CA VAL A 14 9.54 24.60 -8.75
C VAL A 14 10.00 24.13 -7.37
N LYS A 15 9.55 24.80 -6.32
CA LYS A 15 10.00 24.48 -4.95
C LYS A 15 9.35 23.20 -4.43
N ASP A 16 10.05 22.53 -3.51
CA ASP A 16 9.46 21.40 -2.78
C ASP A 16 8.17 21.82 -2.05
N ARG A 17 7.18 20.92 -2.03
CA ARG A 17 5.82 21.12 -1.50
C ARG A 17 4.96 22.17 -2.22
N GLU A 18 5.38 22.70 -3.35
CA GLU A 18 4.55 23.58 -4.17
C GLU A 18 3.50 22.78 -4.96
N ILE A 19 2.34 23.39 -5.20
CA ILE A 19 1.29 22.77 -6.01
C ILE A 19 1.68 22.90 -7.49
N VAL A 20 1.66 21.79 -8.21
CA VAL A 20 1.94 21.72 -9.64
C VAL A 20 0.74 21.27 -10.44
N VAL A 21 0.63 21.76 -11.67
CA VAL A 21 -0.42 21.41 -12.61
C VAL A 21 0.10 20.55 -13.76
N PRO A 22 -0.76 19.74 -14.42
CA PRO A 22 -0.35 18.97 -15.60
C PRO A 22 0.27 19.89 -16.68
N GLY A 23 1.41 19.49 -17.23
CA GLY A 23 2.15 20.25 -18.24
C GLY A 23 3.14 21.27 -17.68
N GLN A 24 3.17 21.52 -16.37
CA GLN A 24 4.15 22.42 -15.76
C GLN A 24 5.54 21.79 -15.74
N ILE A 25 6.54 22.55 -16.21
CA ILE A 25 7.95 22.15 -16.15
C ILE A 25 8.44 22.36 -14.71
N ILE A 26 8.90 21.28 -14.09
CA ILE A 26 9.34 21.23 -12.69
C ILE A 26 10.84 21.46 -12.59
N ALA A 27 11.61 20.81 -13.46
CA ALA A 27 13.06 20.85 -13.45
C ALA A 27 13.61 20.71 -14.87
N LYS A 28 14.84 21.20 -15.06
CA LYS A 28 15.61 21.05 -16.30
C LYS A 28 16.92 20.33 -16.01
N GLY A 29 17.39 19.56 -16.98
CA GLY A 29 18.63 18.81 -16.92
C GLY A 29 18.44 17.35 -16.54
N LEU A 30 19.44 16.54 -16.90
CA LEU A 30 19.39 15.08 -16.78
C LEU A 30 19.60 14.58 -15.35
N ASP A 31 20.02 15.46 -14.44
CA ASP A 31 20.30 15.16 -13.03
C ASP A 31 19.06 14.76 -12.23
N PHE A 32 17.87 15.15 -12.66
CA PHE A 32 16.62 14.89 -11.92
C PHE A 32 15.87 13.69 -12.47
N LEU A 33 15.62 12.70 -11.62
CA LEU A 33 14.93 11.47 -12.00
C LEU A 33 13.42 11.65 -11.86
N PRO A 34 12.63 11.60 -12.96
CA PRO A 34 11.19 11.62 -12.87
C PRO A 34 10.69 10.33 -12.20
N SER A 35 9.73 10.47 -11.30
CA SER A 35 9.01 9.38 -10.65
C SER A 35 7.49 9.61 -10.75
N HIS A 36 6.71 8.97 -9.89
CA HIS A 36 5.25 8.99 -9.94
C HIS A 36 4.67 10.41 -10.08
N GLY A 37 3.83 10.58 -11.10
CA GLY A 37 3.18 11.86 -11.36
C GLY A 37 4.01 12.89 -12.14
N THR A 38 5.21 12.49 -12.56
CA THR A 38 6.09 13.25 -13.45
C THR A 38 6.53 12.39 -14.63
N TYR A 39 7.03 13.01 -15.69
CA TYR A 39 7.67 12.34 -16.81
C TYR A 39 8.75 13.24 -17.39
N ARG A 40 9.66 12.63 -18.16
CA ARG A 40 10.70 13.38 -18.88
C ARG A 40 10.29 13.58 -20.33
N LEU A 41 10.50 14.80 -20.81
CA LEU A 41 10.42 15.16 -22.22
C LEU A 41 11.68 15.95 -22.56
N ASN A 42 12.59 15.34 -23.34
CA ASN A 42 13.93 15.87 -23.61
C ASN A 42 14.70 16.10 -22.29
N ASP A 43 15.15 17.33 -22.04
CA ASP A 43 15.85 17.74 -20.83
C ASP A 43 14.90 18.24 -19.72
N ASP A 44 13.58 18.26 -19.96
CA ASP A 44 12.61 18.80 -19.03
C ASP A 44 11.89 17.69 -18.25
N VAL A 45 11.76 17.87 -16.94
CA VAL A 45 10.88 17.07 -16.08
C VAL A 45 9.56 17.81 -15.93
N ILE A 46 8.46 17.16 -16.30
CA ILE A 46 7.14 17.77 -16.41
C ILE A 46 6.14 17.02 -15.51
N ALA A 47 5.23 17.76 -14.86
CA ALA A 47 4.11 17.17 -14.11
C ALA A 47 3.04 16.59 -15.08
N ASN A 48 2.50 15.41 -14.79
CA ASN A 48 1.38 14.83 -15.56
C ASN A 48 0.02 14.93 -14.86
N ARG A 49 -0.03 15.37 -13.61
CA ARG A 49 -1.24 15.45 -12.79
C ARG A 49 -1.17 16.62 -11.83
N LEU A 50 -2.33 17.07 -11.34
CA LEU A 50 -2.42 18.00 -10.23
C LEU A 50 -1.92 17.33 -8.94
N GLY A 51 -0.97 17.96 -8.26
CA GLY A 51 -0.43 17.42 -7.02
C GLY A 51 0.53 18.37 -6.32
N MET A 52 0.94 18.00 -5.11
CA MET A 52 2.01 18.66 -4.38
C MET A 52 3.35 18.07 -4.80
N LEU A 53 4.32 18.91 -5.13
CA LEU A 53 5.66 18.45 -5.47
C LEU A 53 6.36 17.85 -4.24
N SER A 54 7.07 16.74 -4.45
CA SER A 54 7.93 16.13 -3.45
C SER A 54 9.27 15.84 -4.11
N VAL A 55 10.31 16.53 -3.62
CA VAL A 55 11.69 16.38 -4.10
C VAL A 55 12.50 15.65 -3.03
N GLU A 56 12.89 14.41 -3.33
CA GLU A 56 13.72 13.58 -2.45
C GLU A 56 15.08 13.33 -3.10
N GLY A 57 16.07 14.13 -2.69
CA GLY A 57 17.37 14.14 -3.34
C GLY A 57 17.25 14.57 -4.81
N LYS A 58 17.47 13.62 -5.73
CA LYS A 58 17.33 13.83 -7.18
C LYS A 58 16.00 13.31 -7.75
N VAL A 59 15.20 12.62 -6.94
CA VAL A 59 13.93 12.02 -7.38
C VAL A 59 12.82 13.05 -7.24
N ILE A 60 12.11 13.30 -8.33
CA ILE A 60 10.99 14.22 -8.39
C ILE A 60 9.70 13.41 -8.55
N ARG A 61 8.75 13.59 -7.63
CA ARG A 61 7.40 13.01 -7.74
C ARG A 61 6.34 14.03 -7.36
N THR A 62 5.11 13.76 -7.74
CA THR A 62 3.95 14.53 -7.24
C THR A 62 3.12 13.66 -6.31
N ILE A 63 2.73 14.21 -5.17
CA ILE A 63 1.73 13.63 -4.28
C ILE A 63 0.36 14.08 -4.81
N PRO A 64 -0.46 13.18 -5.37
CA PRO A 64 -1.75 13.55 -5.94
C PRO A 64 -2.71 14.09 -4.87
N MET A 65 -3.45 15.13 -5.22
CA MET A 65 -4.48 15.72 -4.34
C MET A 65 -5.90 15.16 -4.60
N SER A 66 -6.06 14.43 -5.72
CA SER A 66 -7.32 13.87 -6.17
C SER A 66 -7.08 12.69 -7.10
N GLY A 67 -8.08 11.83 -7.24
CA GLY A 67 -8.06 10.68 -8.15
C GLY A 67 -8.49 9.40 -7.46
N ARG A 68 -8.46 8.29 -8.20
CA ARG A 68 -8.66 6.95 -7.64
C ARG A 68 -7.38 6.43 -6.99
N TYR A 69 -7.56 5.44 -6.13
CA TYR A 69 -6.46 4.68 -5.56
C TYR A 69 -5.68 3.95 -6.67
N ILE A 70 -4.35 4.04 -6.60
CA ILE A 70 -3.42 3.29 -7.46
C ILE A 70 -2.73 2.26 -6.57
N PRO A 71 -2.91 0.96 -6.80
CA PRO A 71 -2.37 -0.08 -5.93
C PRO A 71 -0.85 -0.05 -5.87
N GLN A 72 -0.29 -0.10 -4.66
CA GLN A 72 1.14 -0.31 -4.44
C GLN A 72 1.39 -1.61 -3.68
N ARG A 73 2.55 -2.21 -3.95
CA ARG A 73 2.98 -3.41 -3.24
C ARG A 73 3.04 -3.11 -1.73
N ASN A 74 2.54 -4.04 -0.93
CA ASN A 74 2.41 -3.99 0.53
C ASN A 74 1.26 -3.13 1.08
N ASP A 75 0.45 -2.49 0.24
CA ASP A 75 -0.72 -1.79 0.72
C ASP A 75 -1.72 -2.75 1.37
N THR A 76 -2.25 -2.34 2.53
CA THR A 76 -3.37 -3.03 3.17
C THR A 76 -4.67 -2.33 2.77
N ILE A 77 -5.58 -3.07 2.15
CA ILE A 77 -6.81 -2.55 1.55
C ILE A 77 -8.01 -3.41 1.92
N ILE A 78 -9.21 -2.87 1.69
CA ILE A 78 -10.45 -3.64 1.80
C ILE A 78 -11.02 -3.82 0.41
N GLY A 79 -11.19 -5.07 -0.02
CA GLY A 79 -11.78 -5.40 -1.31
C GLY A 79 -13.10 -6.15 -1.15
N LYS A 80 -13.93 -6.08 -2.18
CA LYS A 80 -15.17 -6.85 -2.32
C LYS A 80 -14.99 -7.94 -3.37
N VAL A 81 -15.46 -9.15 -3.11
CA VAL A 81 -15.49 -10.22 -4.12
C VAL A 81 -16.43 -9.80 -5.25
N ALA A 82 -15.86 -9.57 -6.43
CA ALA A 82 -16.58 -9.24 -7.64
C ALA A 82 -16.98 -10.51 -8.40
N ASP A 83 -16.10 -11.53 -8.41
CA ASP A 83 -16.35 -12.80 -9.09
C ASP A 83 -15.54 -13.95 -8.48
N ILE A 84 -15.95 -15.19 -8.76
CA ILE A 84 -15.27 -16.43 -8.34
C ILE A 84 -14.75 -17.14 -9.59
N LEU A 85 -13.43 -17.28 -9.69
CA LEU A 85 -12.75 -17.89 -10.82
C LEU A 85 -12.49 -19.38 -10.54
N MET A 86 -12.06 -20.14 -11.55
CA MET A 86 -11.67 -21.55 -11.37
C MET A 86 -10.49 -21.74 -10.42
N SER A 87 -9.62 -20.73 -10.28
CA SER A 87 -8.35 -20.80 -9.56
C SER A 87 -8.14 -19.64 -8.57
N GLY A 88 -9.21 -19.01 -8.12
CA GLY A 88 -9.15 -17.91 -7.17
C GLY A 88 -10.39 -17.03 -7.19
N TRP A 89 -10.25 -15.80 -6.73
CA TRP A 89 -11.32 -14.82 -6.66
C TRP A 89 -10.87 -13.52 -7.32
N LEU A 90 -11.81 -12.85 -7.98
CA LEU A 90 -11.64 -11.50 -8.48
C LEU A 90 -12.21 -10.53 -7.44
N PHE A 91 -11.42 -9.55 -7.03
CA PHE A 91 -11.79 -8.53 -6.06
C PHE A 91 -11.90 -7.16 -6.74
N ASP A 92 -13.00 -6.45 -6.47
CA ASP A 92 -13.10 -5.01 -6.63
C ASP A 92 -12.39 -4.34 -5.44
N ILE A 93 -11.35 -3.57 -5.75
CA ILE A 93 -10.49 -2.89 -4.78
C ILE A 93 -10.63 -1.37 -4.81
N ASN A 94 -11.73 -0.83 -5.38
CA ASN A 94 -11.94 0.62 -5.52
C ASN A 94 -10.78 1.33 -6.25
N ALA A 95 -10.20 0.64 -7.23
CA ALA A 95 -9.14 1.15 -8.10
C ALA A 95 -9.63 1.16 -9.56
N PRO A 96 -8.85 1.69 -10.52
CA PRO A 96 -9.13 1.50 -11.94
C PRO A 96 -9.04 0.03 -12.40
N TYR A 97 -8.38 -0.82 -11.60
CA TYR A 97 -8.10 -2.22 -11.90
C TYR A 97 -8.69 -3.13 -10.81
N THR A 98 -9.05 -4.34 -11.18
CA THR A 98 -9.41 -5.41 -10.25
C THR A 98 -8.17 -6.12 -9.73
N ALA A 99 -8.32 -6.83 -8.61
CA ALA A 99 -7.25 -7.66 -8.04
C ALA A 99 -7.62 -9.13 -8.05
N VAL A 100 -6.63 -10.01 -8.14
CA VAL A 100 -6.81 -11.45 -8.09
C VAL A 100 -6.29 -11.99 -6.76
N LEU A 101 -7.13 -12.75 -6.06
CA LEU A 101 -6.74 -13.55 -4.91
C LEU A 101 -6.54 -15.00 -5.37
N PRO A 102 -5.30 -15.48 -5.53
CA PRO A 102 -5.06 -16.87 -5.92
C PRO A 102 -5.30 -17.83 -4.75
N LEU A 103 -5.64 -19.10 -5.04
CA LEU A 103 -5.91 -20.13 -4.03
C LEU A 103 -4.84 -20.22 -2.94
N LYS A 104 -3.56 -20.15 -3.35
CA LYS A 104 -2.41 -20.25 -2.45
C LYS A 104 -2.34 -19.14 -1.41
N ASP A 105 -3.03 -18.02 -1.63
CA ASP A 105 -2.98 -16.81 -0.79
C ASP A 105 -4.30 -16.54 -0.06
N ALA A 106 -5.31 -17.40 -0.26
CA ALA A 106 -6.63 -17.24 0.33
C ALA A 106 -6.80 -17.89 1.71
N SER A 107 -6.08 -18.99 1.98
CA SER A 107 -6.09 -19.69 3.27
C SER A 107 -4.72 -20.24 3.61
N PHE A 108 -4.40 -20.31 4.91
CA PHE A 108 -3.21 -21.04 5.38
C PHE A 108 -3.30 -22.54 5.09
N ASP A 109 -4.52 -23.09 5.08
CA ASP A 109 -4.78 -24.48 4.72
C ASP A 109 -4.74 -24.70 3.21
N PHE A 110 -4.36 -25.91 2.80
CA PHE A 110 -4.36 -26.30 1.40
C PHE A 110 -5.79 -26.42 0.85
N ILE A 111 -6.08 -25.67 -0.22
CA ILE A 111 -7.35 -25.77 -0.96
C ILE A 111 -7.13 -26.69 -2.16
N ALA A 112 -7.81 -27.83 -2.18
CA ALA A 112 -7.74 -28.77 -3.30
C ALA A 112 -8.26 -28.13 -4.60
N LYS A 113 -7.64 -28.50 -5.73
CA LYS A 113 -8.12 -28.09 -7.06
C LYS A 113 -9.52 -28.67 -7.29
N GLY A 114 -10.49 -27.81 -7.62
CA GLY A 114 -11.90 -28.20 -7.78
C GLY A 114 -12.73 -28.17 -6.49
N ALA A 115 -12.17 -27.69 -5.37
CA ALA A 115 -12.94 -27.40 -4.18
C ALA A 115 -13.95 -26.27 -4.43
N ASP A 116 -15.08 -26.32 -3.73
CA ASP A 116 -16.07 -25.25 -3.77
C ASP A 116 -15.53 -23.99 -3.07
N LEU A 117 -15.15 -23.01 -3.88
CA LEU A 117 -14.52 -21.76 -3.44
C LEU A 117 -15.50 -20.82 -2.72
N THR A 118 -16.81 -20.97 -2.94
CA THR A 118 -17.84 -20.13 -2.31
C THR A 118 -17.84 -20.24 -0.79
N LYS A 119 -17.34 -21.36 -0.25
CA LYS A 119 -17.24 -21.63 1.19
C LYS A 119 -16.25 -20.70 1.90
N TYR A 120 -15.22 -20.23 1.19
CA TYR A 120 -14.20 -19.33 1.75
C TYR A 120 -14.66 -17.88 1.61
N PHE A 121 -14.87 -17.47 0.36
CA PHE A 121 -15.36 -16.15 -0.02
C PHE A 121 -16.44 -16.32 -1.08
N ASN A 122 -17.62 -15.79 -0.78
CA ASN A 122 -18.74 -15.74 -1.70
C ASN A 122 -18.82 -14.37 -2.40
N LEU A 123 -19.62 -14.27 -3.45
CA LEU A 123 -19.91 -13.00 -4.11
C LEU A 123 -20.36 -11.96 -3.08
N GLU A 124 -19.89 -10.73 -3.27
CA GLU A 124 -20.16 -9.57 -2.41
C GLU A 124 -19.60 -9.64 -0.98
N ASP A 125 -18.88 -10.70 -0.60
CA ASP A 125 -18.11 -10.69 0.65
C ASP A 125 -17.00 -9.62 0.59
N TYR A 126 -16.73 -8.99 1.74
CA TYR A 126 -15.62 -8.07 1.91
C TYR A 126 -14.46 -8.73 2.67
N ALA A 127 -13.23 -8.36 2.36
CA ALA A 127 -12.06 -8.83 3.09
C ALA A 127 -10.99 -7.74 3.21
N VAL A 128 -10.28 -7.75 4.34
CA VAL A 128 -9.02 -7.01 4.52
C VAL A 128 -7.92 -7.85 3.89
N VAL A 129 -7.26 -7.30 2.87
CA VAL A 129 -6.26 -7.98 2.07
C VAL A 129 -5.01 -7.12 1.93
N LYS A 130 -3.88 -7.76 1.65
CA LYS A 130 -2.61 -7.08 1.37
C LYS A 130 -2.24 -7.27 -0.09
N VAL A 131 -1.83 -6.19 -0.75
CA VAL A 131 -1.30 -6.24 -2.12
C VAL A 131 0.09 -6.89 -2.08
N THR A 132 0.23 -8.06 -2.72
CA THR A 132 1.50 -8.82 -2.73
C THR A 132 2.37 -8.46 -3.93
N ASN A 133 1.74 -8.18 -5.07
CA ASN A 133 2.40 -7.90 -6.33
C ASN A 133 1.57 -6.96 -7.20
N VAL A 134 2.24 -6.10 -7.95
CA VAL A 134 1.65 -5.24 -8.98
C VAL A 134 2.57 -5.31 -10.19
N THR A 135 2.09 -5.85 -11.31
CA THR A 135 2.88 -5.99 -12.53
C THR A 135 2.94 -4.67 -13.31
N SER A 136 3.85 -4.58 -14.29
CA SER A 136 3.92 -3.43 -15.21
C SER A 136 2.66 -3.22 -16.06
N GLN A 137 1.84 -4.26 -16.21
CA GLN A 137 0.55 -4.23 -16.90
C GLN A 137 -0.62 -3.88 -15.95
N ASN A 138 -0.33 -3.51 -14.70
CA ASN A 138 -1.31 -3.25 -13.65
C ASN A 138 -2.17 -4.46 -13.27
N LEU A 139 -1.64 -5.68 -13.41
CA LEU A 139 -2.24 -6.86 -12.78
C LEU A 139 -1.87 -6.86 -11.31
N VAL A 140 -2.87 -6.99 -10.44
CA VAL A 140 -2.73 -6.85 -8.99
C VAL A 140 -3.01 -8.18 -8.34
N ASP A 141 -2.02 -8.74 -7.65
CA ASP A 141 -2.19 -9.93 -6.81
C ASP A 141 -2.37 -9.48 -5.35
N ILE A 142 -3.32 -10.10 -4.67
CA ILE A 142 -3.62 -9.85 -3.26
C ILE A 142 -3.53 -11.14 -2.44
N SER A 143 -3.35 -10.98 -1.13
CA SER A 143 -3.33 -12.09 -0.17
C SER A 143 -4.16 -11.75 1.06
N VAL A 144 -4.77 -12.79 1.64
CA VAL A 144 -5.44 -12.73 2.95
C VAL A 144 -4.54 -13.38 4.02
N LYS A 145 -3.33 -13.81 3.67
CA LYS A 145 -2.37 -14.36 4.62
C LYS A 145 -1.61 -13.24 5.31
N GLY A 146 -1.89 -13.06 6.59
CA GLY A 146 -1.12 -12.14 7.42
C GLY A 146 -1.87 -11.66 8.65
N PRO A 147 -1.15 -11.00 9.57
CA PRO A 147 -1.77 -10.44 10.77
C PRO A 147 -2.79 -9.36 10.39
N GLY A 148 -4.01 -9.49 10.92
CA GLY A 148 -5.11 -8.55 10.69
C GLY A 148 -5.83 -8.69 9.33
N LEU A 149 -5.34 -9.53 8.42
CA LEU A 149 -6.00 -9.85 7.16
C LEU A 149 -7.06 -10.92 7.40
N LYS A 150 -8.29 -10.65 6.98
CA LYS A 150 -9.42 -11.53 7.24
C LYS A 150 -10.63 -11.16 6.39
N ARG A 151 -11.52 -12.14 6.23
CA ARG A 151 -12.89 -11.88 5.80
C ARG A 151 -13.61 -11.00 6.82
N LEU A 152 -14.31 -9.98 6.33
CA LEU A 152 -15.15 -9.09 7.13
C LEU A 152 -16.56 -9.66 7.17
N ARG A 153 -17.17 -9.68 8.35
CA ARG A 153 -18.55 -10.10 8.58
C ARG A 153 -19.26 -9.02 9.39
N GLY A 154 -20.49 -8.69 9.01
CA GLY A 154 -21.25 -7.61 9.64
C GLY A 154 -20.62 -6.22 9.46
N GLY A 155 -21.08 -5.28 10.28
CA GLY A 155 -20.66 -3.88 10.22
C GLY A 155 -21.14 -3.13 8.98
N ARG A 156 -20.51 -1.99 8.69
CA ARG A 156 -20.80 -1.09 7.58
C ARG A 156 -19.54 -0.76 6.80
N ILE A 157 -19.70 -0.61 5.50
CA ILE A 157 -18.66 -0.11 4.59
C ILE A 157 -18.97 1.34 4.25
N ILE A 158 -17.97 2.21 4.37
CA ILE A 158 -18.00 3.56 3.84
C ILE A 158 -16.81 3.80 2.91
N TYR A 159 -16.97 4.79 2.04
CA TYR A 159 -15.95 5.19 1.08
C TYR A 159 -15.47 6.59 1.42
N ALA A 160 -14.15 6.77 1.36
CA ALA A 160 -13.47 8.05 1.45
C ALA A 160 -12.50 8.17 0.28
N ASN A 161 -12.09 9.39 -0.05
CA ASN A 161 -11.03 9.60 -1.02
C ASN A 161 -9.72 8.97 -0.52
N SER A 162 -9.12 8.08 -1.32
CA SER A 162 -7.86 7.40 -0.99
C SER A 162 -6.73 8.37 -0.65
N HIS A 163 -6.70 9.55 -1.27
CA HIS A 163 -5.70 10.59 -1.01
C HIS A 163 -5.85 11.24 0.37
N LYS A 164 -7.02 11.12 1.00
CA LYS A 164 -7.31 11.63 2.34
C LYS A 164 -7.17 10.56 3.43
N VAL A 165 -6.96 9.29 3.06
CA VAL A 165 -6.76 8.18 4.00
C VAL A 165 -5.60 8.43 4.98
N PRO A 166 -4.41 8.92 4.58
CA PRO A 166 -3.35 9.23 5.53
C PRO A 166 -3.77 10.23 6.60
N ARG A 167 -4.64 11.19 6.24
CA ARG A 167 -5.20 12.17 7.18
C ARG A 167 -6.24 11.57 8.11
N ILE A 168 -7.06 10.63 7.62
CA ILE A 168 -8.03 9.87 8.42
C ILE A 168 -7.32 8.98 9.45
N ILE A 169 -6.21 8.36 9.08
CA ILE A 169 -5.39 7.54 9.99
C ILE A 169 -4.68 8.43 11.02
N GLY A 170 -4.08 9.53 10.58
CA GLY A 170 -3.29 10.44 11.43
C GLY A 170 -1.86 9.93 11.69
N LYS A 171 -1.00 10.79 12.25
CA LYS A 171 0.40 10.44 12.59
C LYS A 171 0.38 9.23 13.55
N LYS A 172 1.07 8.14 13.18
CA LYS A 172 1.12 6.88 13.96
C LYS A 172 -0.29 6.30 14.29
N GLY A 173 -1.32 6.65 13.51
CA GLY A 173 -2.68 6.17 13.75
C GLY A 173 -3.45 6.90 14.86
N SER A 174 -3.01 8.08 15.33
CA SER A 174 -3.69 8.84 16.39
C SER A 174 -5.17 9.10 16.10
N MET A 175 -5.47 9.57 14.88
CA MET A 175 -6.81 10.06 14.55
C MET A 175 -7.82 8.92 14.53
N VAL A 176 -7.49 7.81 13.86
CA VAL A 176 -8.37 6.64 13.83
C VAL A 176 -8.49 5.99 15.21
N SER A 177 -7.42 5.94 16.00
CA SER A 177 -7.44 5.40 17.36
C SER A 177 -8.30 6.26 18.30
N MET A 178 -8.28 7.58 18.15
CA MET A 178 -9.14 8.51 18.88
C MET A 178 -10.62 8.23 18.59
N VAL A 179 -10.99 8.09 17.31
CA VAL A 179 -12.38 7.76 16.91
C VAL A 179 -12.78 6.39 17.48
N LYS A 180 -11.91 5.37 17.36
CA LYS A 180 -12.16 4.02 17.91
C LYS A 180 -12.46 4.07 19.42
N ARG A 181 -11.65 4.79 20.20
CA ARG A 181 -11.85 4.88 21.66
C ARG A 181 -13.10 5.64 22.06
N ALA A 182 -13.39 6.74 21.36
CA ALA A 182 -14.58 7.55 21.65
C ALA A 182 -15.87 6.76 21.35
N THR A 183 -15.88 6.02 20.24
CA THR A 183 -17.08 5.32 19.73
C THR A 183 -17.17 3.86 20.16
N ASP A 184 -16.08 3.27 20.69
CA ASP A 184 -15.94 1.83 20.94
C ASP A 184 -16.20 0.95 19.70
N CYS A 185 -16.09 1.54 18.50
CA CYS A 185 -16.23 0.83 17.24
C CYS A 185 -14.90 0.18 16.81
N LYS A 186 -14.98 -1.01 16.22
CA LYS A 186 -13.88 -1.58 15.44
C LYS A 186 -13.85 -0.89 14.09
N ILE A 187 -12.71 -0.27 13.76
CA ILE A 187 -12.54 0.46 12.51
C ILE A 187 -11.31 -0.08 11.77
N VAL A 188 -11.46 -0.44 10.51
CA VAL A 188 -10.37 -0.80 9.61
C VAL A 188 -10.40 0.15 8.42
N VAL A 189 -9.27 0.81 8.16
CA VAL A 189 -9.11 1.79 7.08
C VAL A 189 -8.18 1.19 6.04
N GLY A 190 -8.69 0.91 4.83
CA GLY A 190 -7.87 0.50 3.70
C GLY A 190 -7.23 1.69 2.99
N GLN A 191 -6.01 1.52 2.45
CA GLN A 191 -5.33 2.55 1.66
C GLN A 191 -6.12 2.95 0.39
N ASN A 192 -7.00 2.05 -0.08
CA ASN A 192 -7.89 2.30 -1.19
C ASN A 192 -9.11 3.18 -0.87
N GLY A 193 -9.20 3.72 0.35
CA GLY A 193 -10.32 4.57 0.78
C GLY A 193 -11.58 3.80 1.15
N VAL A 194 -11.53 2.47 1.15
CA VAL A 194 -12.62 1.63 1.67
C VAL A 194 -12.40 1.43 3.16
N ILE A 195 -13.42 1.77 3.95
CA ILE A 195 -13.35 1.75 5.41
C ILE A 195 -14.48 0.86 5.93
N TRP A 196 -14.13 -0.07 6.81
CA TRP A 196 -15.08 -0.93 7.50
C TRP A 196 -15.21 -0.50 8.96
N LEU A 197 -16.44 -0.44 9.45
CA LEU A 197 -16.79 -0.13 10.84
C LEU A 197 -17.74 -1.18 11.38
N GLU A 198 -17.55 -1.59 12.64
CA GLU A 198 -18.46 -2.47 13.36
C GLU A 198 -18.60 -1.98 14.81
N GLY A 199 -19.82 -1.74 15.26
CA GLY A 199 -20.12 -1.35 16.64
C GLY A 199 -21.61 -1.29 16.91
N SER A 200 -22.01 -0.55 17.96
CA SER A 200 -23.43 -0.28 18.18
C SER A 200 -23.97 0.66 17.09
N PRO A 201 -25.23 0.52 16.64
CA PRO A 201 -25.76 1.34 15.53
C PRO A 201 -25.64 2.85 15.75
N GLU A 202 -25.82 3.33 16.98
CA GLU A 202 -25.67 4.74 17.35
C GLU A 202 -24.22 5.22 17.18
N MET A 203 -23.27 4.43 17.69
CA MET A 203 -21.85 4.76 17.62
C MET A 203 -21.28 4.65 16.21
N GLU A 204 -21.77 3.71 15.41
CA GLU A 204 -21.43 3.61 13.99
C GLU A 204 -21.78 4.91 13.25
N VAL A 205 -22.96 5.48 13.50
CA VAL A 205 -23.38 6.75 12.87
C VAL A 205 -22.48 7.91 13.28
N ILE A 206 -22.09 7.97 14.56
CA ILE A 206 -21.16 8.98 15.07
C ILE A 206 -19.77 8.80 14.43
N ALA A 207 -19.25 7.58 14.36
CA ALA A 207 -17.96 7.26 13.76
C ALA A 207 -17.92 7.63 12.27
N ILE A 208 -18.98 7.30 11.51
CA ILE A 208 -19.12 7.66 10.09
C ILE A 208 -19.11 9.20 9.94
N SER A 209 -19.83 9.91 10.81
CA SER A 209 -19.89 11.37 10.78
C SER A 209 -18.54 12.00 11.09
N ALA A 210 -17.80 11.46 12.06
CA ALA A 210 -16.46 11.91 12.40
C ALA A 210 -15.49 11.70 11.24
N ILE A 211 -15.50 10.52 10.59
CA ILE A 211 -14.62 10.23 9.44
C ILE A 211 -14.93 11.17 8.26
N LYS A 212 -16.21 11.40 7.95
CA LYS A 212 -16.61 12.34 6.89
C LYS A 212 -16.17 13.78 7.22
N LYS A 213 -16.26 14.19 8.49
CA LYS A 213 -15.76 15.50 8.94
C LYS A 213 -14.25 15.62 8.76
N ILE A 214 -13.48 14.59 9.13
CA ILE A 214 -12.03 14.53 8.91
C ILE A 214 -11.69 14.62 7.42
N GLU A 215 -12.45 13.94 6.57
CA GLU A 215 -12.26 13.97 5.12
C GLU A 215 -12.51 15.38 4.55
N GLN A 216 -13.56 16.07 5.00
CA GLN A 216 -13.91 17.40 4.50
C GLN A 216 -12.91 18.47 4.97
N GLU A 217 -12.49 18.41 6.23
CA GLU A 217 -11.60 19.38 6.87
C GLU A 217 -10.12 19.00 6.78
N SER A 218 -9.75 18.09 5.88
CA SER A 218 -8.40 17.53 5.78
C SER A 218 -7.29 18.57 5.57
N HIS A 219 -7.64 19.73 5.00
CA HIS A 219 -6.74 20.84 4.69
C HIS A 219 -6.60 21.86 5.83
N ILE A 220 -7.38 21.74 6.90
CA ILE A 220 -7.42 22.70 8.00
C ILE A 220 -6.44 22.27 9.10
N SER A 221 -5.73 23.26 9.67
CA SER A 221 -4.89 23.09 10.86
C SER A 221 -5.73 22.90 12.13
N GLY A 222 -5.21 22.20 13.14
CA GLY A 222 -5.95 21.94 14.39
C GLY A 222 -7.14 20.98 14.24
N LEU A 223 -7.18 20.17 13.17
CA LEU A 223 -8.26 19.22 12.93
C LEU A 223 -8.48 18.24 14.09
N THR A 224 -7.40 17.81 14.74
CA THR A 224 -7.47 16.86 15.86
C THR A 224 -8.34 17.39 17.00
N ASP A 225 -8.15 18.65 17.39
CA ASP A 225 -8.90 19.26 18.49
C ASP A 225 -10.38 19.45 18.15
N ARG A 226 -10.66 19.82 16.90
CA ARG A 226 -12.05 19.96 16.40
C ARG A 226 -12.79 18.63 16.36
N VAL A 227 -12.10 17.56 15.96
CA VAL A 227 -12.68 16.21 15.93
C VAL A 227 -12.88 15.71 17.36
N LYS A 228 -11.95 16.02 18.27
CA LYS A 228 -12.09 15.73 19.70
C LYS A 228 -13.35 16.38 20.27
N GLU A 229 -13.53 17.69 20.11
CA GLU A 229 -14.69 18.42 20.60
C GLU A 229 -16.00 17.86 20.02
N PHE A 230 -16.01 17.53 18.73
CA PHE A 230 -17.14 16.88 18.07
C PHE A 230 -17.47 15.52 18.70
N LEU A 231 -16.47 14.68 18.95
CA LEU A 231 -16.65 13.36 19.55
C LEU A 231 -17.12 13.46 21.00
N GLU A 232 -16.56 14.37 21.80
CA GLU A 232 -16.96 14.57 23.20
C GLU A 232 -18.42 15.02 23.29
N LYS A 233 -18.84 15.96 22.42
CA LYS A 233 -20.23 16.41 22.34
C LYS A 233 -21.19 15.32 21.89
N ALA A 234 -20.79 14.46 20.95
CA ALA A 234 -21.64 13.42 20.39
C ALA A 234 -21.74 12.17 21.27
N THR A 235 -20.65 11.81 21.97
CA THR A 235 -20.55 10.57 22.76
C THR A 235 -20.74 10.79 24.26
N GLY A 236 -20.62 12.04 24.74
CA GLY A 236 -20.66 12.37 26.16
C GLY A 236 -19.47 11.84 26.99
N LYS A 237 -18.43 11.30 26.33
CA LYS A 237 -17.23 10.74 26.97
C LYS A 237 -16.03 11.67 26.76
N PRO A 238 -15.15 11.84 27.76
CA PRO A 238 -13.92 12.59 27.59
C PRO A 238 -12.95 11.85 26.66
N VAL A 239 -12.35 12.57 25.71
CA VAL A 239 -11.43 11.99 24.72
C VAL A 239 -10.00 12.41 25.05
N VAL A 240 -9.14 11.43 25.37
CA VAL A 240 -7.72 11.66 25.67
C VAL A 240 -6.87 11.59 24.40
N LEU A 241 -6.08 12.63 24.15
CA LEU A 241 -5.09 12.67 23.08
C LEU A 241 -3.82 11.97 23.54
N GLU A 242 -3.25 11.10 22.72
CA GLU A 242 -1.93 10.53 22.99
C GLU A 242 -0.86 11.50 22.48
N GLU A 243 0.04 11.91 23.37
CA GLU A 243 1.32 12.47 22.98
C GLU A 243 2.25 11.31 22.63
N PHE A 244 2.59 11.18 21.35
CA PHE A 244 3.59 10.21 20.93
C PHE A 244 4.98 10.79 21.22
N ASP A 245 5.62 10.35 22.32
CA ASP A 245 7.03 10.62 22.56
C ASP A 245 7.88 10.06 21.40
N ASP A 246 8.59 10.95 20.71
CA ASP A 246 9.40 10.62 19.54
C ASP A 246 10.75 9.93 19.91
N GLN A 247 10.99 9.59 21.18
CA GLN A 247 12.28 9.07 21.69
C GLN A 247 12.52 7.55 21.59
N ARG A 248 11.55 6.73 21.15
CA ARG A 248 11.70 5.25 21.15
C ARG A 248 12.27 4.62 19.87
N ASN A 249 12.87 5.39 18.97
CA ASN A 249 13.29 4.89 17.65
C ASN A 249 14.80 4.63 17.47
N ASP A 250 15.65 4.96 18.44
CA ASP A 250 17.11 4.75 18.29
C ASP A 250 17.58 3.32 18.65
N GLN A 251 16.71 2.47 19.20
CA GLN A 251 17.08 1.08 19.54
C GLN A 251 16.86 0.06 18.42
N TYR A 252 16.00 0.35 17.43
CA TYR A 252 15.76 -0.58 16.31
C TYR A 252 16.71 -0.37 15.12
N ASN A 253 17.31 0.81 14.97
CA ASN A 253 18.28 1.10 13.90
C ASN A 253 19.72 0.70 14.22
N ASN A 254 20.02 0.26 15.44
CA ASN A 254 21.38 -0.12 15.85
C ASN A 254 21.71 -1.62 15.70
N HIS A 255 20.75 -2.46 15.29
CA HIS A 255 20.99 -3.89 15.09
C HIS A 255 21.41 -4.28 13.66
N GLU A 256 21.39 -3.36 12.68
CA GLU A 256 21.81 -3.67 11.30
C GLU A 256 23.23 -3.20 10.93
N ASN A 257 23.96 -2.55 11.84
CA ASN A 257 25.30 -2.01 11.55
C ASN A 257 26.47 -2.72 12.27
N ASN A 258 26.28 -3.95 12.75
CA ASN A 258 27.36 -4.70 13.42
C ASN A 258 27.62 -6.09 12.84
N ASN A 259 27.60 -6.22 11.51
CA ASN A 259 28.23 -7.34 10.81
C ASN A 259 29.19 -6.80 9.73
N GLY A 260 30.31 -6.28 10.20
CA GLY A 260 31.49 -5.98 9.40
C GLY A 260 32.74 -6.38 10.18
N ASN A 261 33.54 -7.26 9.58
CA ASN A 261 34.88 -7.75 9.98
C ASN A 261 34.97 -8.87 11.02
N ASN A 262 35.16 -10.11 10.55
CA ASN A 262 36.47 -10.80 10.58
C ASN A 262 36.31 -12.30 10.24
N HIS A 263 36.88 -12.75 9.12
CA HIS A 263 37.94 -13.77 9.13
C HIS A 263 38.43 -14.06 7.70
N ASP A 264 39.69 -13.71 7.46
CA ASP A 264 40.56 -14.36 6.49
C ASP A 264 40.81 -15.82 6.91
N GLY A 265 40.91 -16.72 5.93
CA GLY A 265 41.34 -18.10 6.15
C GLY A 265 41.29 -18.92 4.87
N ASN A 266 42.43 -18.98 4.17
CA ASN A 266 42.78 -19.95 3.12
C ASN A 266 42.25 -21.36 3.38
N TYR A 267 41.86 -22.09 2.33
CA TYR A 267 42.37 -23.44 2.01
C TYR A 267 41.99 -23.83 0.57
N ASP A 268 43.02 -23.78 -0.29
CA ASP A 268 43.43 -24.70 -1.35
C ASP A 268 42.42 -25.47 -2.22
N ASP A 269 42.64 -25.28 -3.52
CA ASP A 269 42.29 -26.16 -4.63
C ASP A 269 42.67 -27.63 -4.37
N GLN A 270 41.76 -28.54 -4.71
CA GLN A 270 42.16 -29.82 -5.30
C GLN A 270 41.05 -30.38 -6.20
N ASP A 271 41.45 -30.56 -7.46
CA ASP A 271 40.78 -31.31 -8.50
C ASP A 271 40.22 -32.65 -8.00
N HIS A 272 39.00 -32.98 -8.42
CA HIS A 272 38.71 -34.30 -8.95
C HIS A 272 37.48 -34.28 -9.87
N SER A 273 37.79 -34.38 -11.16
CA SER A 273 36.92 -34.94 -12.19
C SER A 273 36.33 -36.29 -11.75
N THR A 274 35.03 -36.50 -11.95
CA THR A 274 34.53 -37.78 -12.48
C THR A 274 33.16 -37.56 -13.13
N ASP A 275 33.11 -37.84 -14.42
CA ASP A 275 31.94 -37.99 -15.25
C ASP A 275 30.95 -39.00 -14.65
N PHE A 276 29.65 -38.71 -14.68
CA PHE A 276 28.66 -39.78 -14.79
C PHE A 276 27.52 -39.43 -15.73
N ASP A 277 27.26 -40.44 -16.55
CA ASP A 277 26.71 -40.44 -17.89
C ASP A 277 25.17 -40.46 -17.89
N ASN A 278 24.61 -39.76 -18.86
CA ASN A 278 23.18 -39.58 -19.05
C ASN A 278 22.68 -40.60 -20.07
N SER A 279 22.43 -41.84 -19.63
CA SER A 279 21.72 -42.82 -20.46
C SER A 279 21.06 -43.93 -19.63
N LYS A 280 19.73 -43.86 -19.47
CA LYS A 280 18.82 -45.02 -19.52
C LYS A 280 17.37 -44.57 -19.39
N TYR A 281 16.50 -45.36 -20.02
CA TYR A 281 15.03 -45.28 -20.07
C TYR A 281 14.41 -44.43 -21.19
N ALA A 282 14.67 -44.86 -22.43
CA ALA A 282 13.65 -44.85 -23.47
C ALA A 282 13.42 -46.29 -24.02
N GLN A 283 12.15 -46.69 -24.00
CA GLN A 283 11.44 -47.63 -24.89
C GLN A 283 11.72 -49.15 -24.89
N LYS A 284 10.63 -49.90 -24.62
CA LYS A 284 10.01 -51.03 -25.36
C LYS A 284 9.29 -51.92 -24.33
N GLY A 285 8.09 -52.48 -24.52
CA GLY A 285 7.12 -52.61 -25.60
C GLY A 285 5.93 -53.39 -24.97
N GLU A 286 4.69 -53.02 -25.30
CA GLU A 286 3.75 -53.87 -26.06
C GLU A 286 3.45 -55.29 -25.50
N GLN A 287 2.15 -55.47 -25.18
CA GLN A 287 1.28 -56.63 -25.43
C GLN A 287 1.53 -57.95 -24.65
N ASN A 288 0.56 -58.32 -23.80
CA ASN A 288 -0.37 -59.45 -24.07
C ASN A 288 -1.46 -59.59 -22.99
N GLU A 289 -2.63 -60.02 -23.48
CA GLU A 289 -3.92 -60.39 -22.82
C GLU A 289 -4.86 -59.28 -22.33
#